data_AF-A0A3M3U4B2-F1
#
_entry.id   AF-A0A3M3U4B2-F1
#
_cell.length_a   1.000
_cell.length_b   1.000
_cell.length_c   1.000
_cell.angle_alpha   90.00
_cell.angle_beta   90.00
_cell.angle_gamma   90.00
#
_symmetry.space_group_name_H-M   'P 1'
#
loop_
_entity.id
_entity.type
_entity.pdbx_description
1 polymer ?
#
loop_
_entity_poly.entity_id
_entity_poly.type
_entity_poly.pdbx_seq_one_letter_code
_entity_poly.pdbx_strand_id
1 'polypeptide(L)'
;MQERDQRLQQHQAQHSDLSDSTQLAAALQQAHEQSALGEQQCADLRAELSEDQRRRNANSELQARINDANDEYLRWARLASLIGSAEGDKFRKIAQAYNLDLLVHHANAQLRQLVRRYRLKRGGSMLGLLVMDTEMGDELRSVHSLSGGETFLVSLALALGLASMASSTLRIESLFIDEGFGSLDPESLQLAMDALDGLQAQGRKVGVISHVQEMHERIPVQIKVRRQGNGLSTIEVGN
;
A
#
# COMPACT_ATOMS: atom_id res chain seq x y z
N MET A 1 111.22 -32.83 47.33
CA MET A 1 110.77 -32.09 46.14
C MET A 1 109.79 -32.93 45.30
N GLN A 2 110.10 -34.19 44.98
CA GLN A 2 109.26 -35.07 44.15
C GLN A 2 107.82 -35.34 44.65
N GLU A 3 107.58 -35.51 45.97
CA GLU A 3 106.22 -35.67 46.52
C GLU A 3 105.34 -34.43 46.37
N ARG A 4 105.95 -33.24 46.35
CA ARG A 4 105.24 -31.97 46.26
C ARG A 4 104.75 -31.71 44.84
N ASP A 5 105.56 -32.12 43.86
CA ASP A 5 105.20 -32.08 42.43
C ASP A 5 104.11 -33.11 42.08
N GLN A 6 104.15 -34.30 42.68
CA GLN A 6 103.08 -35.31 42.50
C GLN A 6 101.74 -34.85 43.10
N ARG A 7 101.74 -34.20 44.27
CA ARG A 7 100.51 -33.63 44.84
C ARG A 7 99.98 -32.46 44.03
N LEU A 8 100.85 -31.63 43.45
CA LEU A 8 100.45 -30.55 42.54
C LEU A 8 99.81 -31.10 41.26
N GLN A 9 100.39 -32.16 40.68
CA GLN A 9 99.84 -32.82 39.49
C GLN A 9 98.53 -33.55 39.76
N GLN A 10 98.39 -34.24 40.91
CA GLN A 10 97.10 -34.85 41.31
C GLN A 10 96.02 -33.80 41.58
N HIS A 11 96.38 -32.68 42.23
CA HIS A 11 95.46 -31.58 42.46
C HIS A 11 95.04 -30.90 41.15
N GLN A 12 95.96 -30.72 40.19
CA GLN A 12 95.66 -30.20 38.85
C GLN A 12 94.86 -31.17 37.99
N ALA A 13 95.05 -32.48 38.14
CA ALA A 13 94.27 -33.51 37.45
C ALA A 13 92.84 -33.65 38.02
N GLN A 14 92.63 -33.32 39.30
CA GLN A 14 91.31 -33.25 39.92
C GLN A 14 90.60 -31.92 39.65
N HIS A 15 91.34 -30.83 39.42
CA HIS A 15 90.80 -29.51 39.04
C HIS A 15 90.54 -29.38 37.52
N SER A 16 89.83 -30.35 36.94
CA SER A 16 89.31 -30.25 35.56
C SER A 16 87.89 -29.67 35.53
N ASP A 17 87.58 -28.68 36.37
CA ASP A 17 86.25 -28.04 36.44
C ASP A 17 86.03 -26.91 35.42
N LEU A 18 86.96 -26.73 34.48
CA LEU A 18 86.75 -25.89 33.30
C LEU A 18 85.69 -26.50 32.36
N SER A 19 85.55 -27.83 32.36
CA SER A 19 84.51 -28.58 31.61
C SER A 19 83.10 -28.28 32.13
N ASP A 20 82.88 -28.39 33.44
CA ASP A 20 81.56 -28.20 34.04
C ASP A 20 81.12 -26.73 33.99
N SER A 21 82.04 -25.78 34.18
CA SER A 21 81.72 -24.35 34.04
C SER A 21 81.41 -23.95 32.60
N THR A 22 82.06 -24.55 31.59
CA THR A 22 81.77 -24.26 30.17
C THR A 22 80.50 -24.94 29.68
N GLN A 23 80.24 -26.18 30.12
CA GLN A 23 78.98 -26.88 29.85
C GLN A 23 77.79 -26.18 30.51
N LEU A 24 77.92 -25.71 31.75
CA LEU A 24 76.89 -24.95 32.45
C LEU A 24 76.64 -23.59 31.79
N ALA A 25 77.68 -22.88 31.35
CA ALA A 25 77.55 -21.64 30.59
C ALA A 25 76.85 -21.85 29.24
N ALA A 26 77.16 -22.93 28.52
CA ALA A 26 76.49 -23.30 27.29
C ALA A 26 75.01 -23.66 27.51
N ALA A 27 74.70 -24.41 28.57
CA ALA A 27 73.32 -24.76 28.92
C ALA A 27 72.49 -23.52 29.34
N LEU A 28 73.10 -22.59 30.08
CA LEU A 28 72.47 -21.32 30.45
C LEU A 28 72.21 -20.44 29.22
N GLN A 29 73.16 -20.37 28.29
CA GLN A 29 72.98 -19.63 27.04
C GLN A 29 71.89 -20.25 26.15
N GLN A 30 71.87 -21.58 26.04
CA GLN A 30 70.81 -22.29 25.33
C GLN A 30 69.43 -22.08 25.97
N ALA A 31 69.35 -22.08 27.31
CA ALA A 31 68.10 -21.78 28.02
C ALA A 31 67.64 -20.33 27.81
N HIS A 32 68.58 -19.36 27.78
CA HIS A 32 68.27 -17.96 27.46
C HIS A 32 67.76 -17.80 26.02
N GLU A 33 68.39 -18.47 25.05
CA GLU A 33 67.95 -18.45 23.64
C GLU A 33 66.55 -19.08 23.49
N GLN A 34 66.28 -20.18 24.20
CA GLN A 34 64.95 -20.81 24.22
C GLN A 34 63.89 -19.92 24.89
N SER A 35 64.24 -19.25 26.00
CA SER A 35 63.34 -18.29 26.67
C SER A 35 63.03 -17.10 25.75
N ALA A 36 64.05 -16.53 25.09
CA ALA A 36 63.87 -15.43 24.16
C ALA A 36 62.98 -15.80 22.96
N LEU A 37 63.17 -17.00 22.40
CA LEU A 37 62.32 -17.51 21.32
C LEU A 37 60.88 -17.72 21.80
N GLY A 38 60.68 -18.28 23.00
CA GLY A 38 59.36 -18.47 23.59
C GLY A 38 58.64 -17.16 23.90
N GLU A 39 59.37 -16.16 24.39
CA GLU A 39 58.87 -14.80 24.61
C GLU A 39 58.44 -14.13 23.31
N GLN A 40 59.25 -14.27 22.25
CA GLN A 40 58.91 -13.75 20.92
C GLN A 40 57.64 -14.42 20.37
N GLN A 41 57.54 -15.75 20.42
CA GLN A 41 56.34 -16.48 19.99
C GLN A 41 55.10 -16.07 20.79
N CYS A 42 55.26 -15.86 22.10
CA CYS A 42 54.18 -15.37 22.95
C CYS A 42 53.75 -13.94 22.56
N ALA A 43 54.69 -13.07 22.18
CA ALA A 43 54.39 -11.72 21.70
C ALA A 43 53.61 -11.74 20.38
N ASP A 44 54.04 -12.56 19.42
CA ASP A 44 53.40 -12.72 18.13
C ASP A 44 51.96 -13.26 18.27
N LEU A 45 51.78 -14.34 19.05
CA LEU A 45 50.45 -14.91 19.32
C LEU A 45 49.52 -13.92 20.05
N ARG A 46 50.05 -13.09 20.95
CA ARG A 46 49.26 -12.03 21.62
C ARG A 46 48.83 -10.95 20.63
N ALA A 47 49.70 -10.58 19.68
CA ALA A 47 49.37 -9.62 18.64
C ALA A 47 48.26 -10.16 17.72
N GLU A 48 48.36 -11.42 17.29
CA GLU A 48 47.34 -12.09 16.48
C GLU A 48 45.99 -12.16 17.20
N LEU A 49 45.98 -12.52 18.49
CA LEU A 49 44.77 -12.60 19.29
C LEU A 49 44.11 -11.23 19.49
N SER A 50 44.92 -10.19 19.72
CA SER A 50 44.43 -8.81 19.79
C SER A 50 43.81 -8.33 18.47
N GLU A 51 44.41 -8.72 17.34
CA GLU A 51 43.88 -8.39 16.01
C GLU A 51 42.61 -9.18 15.66
N ASP A 52 42.55 -10.47 15.99
CA ASP A 52 41.32 -11.27 15.87
C ASP A 52 40.20 -10.69 16.74
N GLN A 53 40.48 -10.30 17.98
CA GLN A 53 39.48 -9.67 18.85
C GLN A 53 38.96 -8.35 18.28
N ARG A 54 39.85 -7.51 17.73
CA ARG A 54 39.44 -6.26 17.04
C ARG A 54 38.54 -6.55 15.85
N ARG A 55 38.88 -7.54 15.02
CA ARG A 55 38.06 -7.95 13.86
C ARG A 55 36.69 -8.48 14.29
N ARG A 56 36.63 -9.30 15.34
CA ARG A 56 35.37 -9.82 15.90
C ARG A 56 34.48 -8.71 16.43
N ASN A 57 35.05 -7.76 17.17
CA ASN A 57 34.30 -6.61 17.68
C ASN A 57 33.72 -5.78 16.52
N ALA A 58 34.54 -5.43 15.53
CA ALA A 58 34.10 -4.66 14.36
C ALA A 58 33.01 -5.40 13.56
N ASN A 59 33.12 -6.72 13.41
CA ASN A 59 32.11 -7.53 12.74
C ASN A 59 30.80 -7.57 13.54
N SER A 60 30.89 -7.70 14.87
CA SER A 60 29.69 -7.66 15.75
C SER A 60 28.96 -6.32 15.68
N GLU A 61 29.70 -5.20 15.63
CA GLU A 61 29.14 -3.86 15.46
C GLU A 61 28.47 -3.70 14.08
N LEU A 62 29.11 -4.21 13.02
CA LEU A 62 28.52 -4.18 11.68
C LEU A 62 27.25 -5.03 11.61
N GLN A 63 27.25 -6.21 12.23
CA GLN A 63 26.08 -7.08 12.28
C GLN A 63 24.92 -6.42 13.03
N ALA A 64 25.19 -5.71 14.13
CA ALA A 64 24.18 -4.95 14.84
C ALA A 64 23.55 -3.88 13.92
N ARG A 65 24.37 -3.12 13.21
CA ARG A 65 23.90 -2.11 12.25
C ARG A 65 23.07 -2.70 11.10
N ILE A 66 23.45 -3.88 10.61
CA ILE A 66 22.69 -4.59 9.58
C ILE A 66 21.31 -5.01 10.12
N ASN A 67 21.26 -5.52 11.35
CA ASN A 67 20.01 -5.91 11.99
C ASN A 67 19.08 -4.71 12.18
N ASP A 68 19.60 -3.59 12.68
CA ASP A 68 18.83 -2.35 12.86
C ASP A 68 18.28 -1.82 11.52
N ALA A 69 19.11 -1.82 10.47
CA ALA A 69 18.69 -1.42 9.13
C ALA A 69 17.65 -2.37 8.52
N ASN A 70 17.77 -3.67 8.77
CA ASN A 70 16.79 -4.67 8.34
C ASN A 70 15.45 -4.49 9.06
N ASP A 71 15.45 -4.22 10.36
CA ASP A 71 14.22 -3.93 11.11
C ASP A 71 13.53 -2.69 10.57
N GLU A 72 14.29 -1.64 10.25
CA GLU A 72 13.73 -0.44 9.61
C GLU A 72 13.16 -0.75 8.23
N TYR A 73 13.91 -1.48 7.39
CA TYR A 73 13.45 -1.92 6.09
C TYR A 73 12.15 -2.73 6.19
N LEU A 74 12.06 -3.68 7.12
CA LEU A 74 10.87 -4.53 7.29
C LEU A 74 9.63 -3.71 7.69
N ARG A 75 9.78 -2.67 8.52
CA ARG A 75 8.69 -1.73 8.84
C ARG A 75 8.17 -1.04 7.58
N TRP A 76 9.07 -0.46 6.78
CA TRP A 76 8.69 0.24 5.55
C TRP A 76 8.17 -0.71 4.47
N ALA A 77 8.76 -1.89 4.34
CA ALA A 77 8.33 -2.93 3.41
C ALA A 77 6.91 -3.41 3.74
N ARG A 78 6.55 -3.52 5.03
CA ARG A 78 5.18 -3.85 5.44
C ARG A 78 4.18 -2.75 5.07
N LEU A 79 4.53 -1.47 5.25
CA LEU A 79 3.67 -0.37 4.81
C LEU A 79 3.56 -0.35 3.27
N ALA A 80 4.67 -0.56 2.57
CA ALA A 80 4.71 -0.61 1.12
C ALA A 80 3.86 -1.75 0.56
N SER A 81 3.90 -2.93 1.19
CA SER A 81 3.10 -4.08 0.77
C SER A 81 1.60 -3.88 1.03
N LEU A 82 1.21 -3.03 1.98
CA LEU A 82 -0.20 -2.73 2.27
C LEU A 82 -0.75 -1.62 1.38
N ILE A 83 -0.05 -0.48 1.30
CA ILE A 83 -0.57 0.75 0.66
C ILE A 83 0.42 1.42 -0.29
N GLY A 84 1.67 0.93 -0.36
CA GLY A 84 2.71 1.53 -1.17
C GLY A 84 2.48 1.33 -2.65
N SER A 85 2.61 2.42 -3.39
CA SER A 85 2.90 2.43 -4.82
C SER A 85 3.59 3.74 -5.17
N ALA A 86 4.46 3.72 -6.20
CA ALA A 86 5.22 4.89 -6.62
C ALA A 86 4.30 6.06 -7.05
N GLU A 87 3.14 5.74 -7.62
CA GLU A 87 2.15 6.72 -8.11
C GLU A 87 1.04 7.03 -7.09
N GLY A 88 1.03 6.34 -5.94
CA GLY A 88 -0.02 6.44 -4.92
C GLY A 88 -1.38 5.84 -5.33
N ASP A 89 -1.45 5.10 -6.44
CA ASP A 89 -2.66 4.49 -6.98
C ASP A 89 -3.28 3.43 -6.05
N LYS A 90 -2.48 2.67 -5.29
CA LYS A 90 -2.96 1.60 -4.42
C LYS A 90 -3.80 2.15 -3.26
N PHE A 91 -3.26 3.10 -2.52
CA PHE A 91 -4.00 3.79 -1.46
C PHE A 91 -5.22 4.53 -2.01
N ARG A 92 -5.08 5.18 -3.16
CA ARG A 92 -6.20 5.87 -3.83
C ARG A 92 -7.34 4.93 -4.18
N LYS A 93 -7.06 3.74 -4.73
CA LYS A 93 -8.06 2.71 -5.03
C LYS A 93 -8.75 2.20 -3.77
N ILE A 94 -8.02 2.04 -2.66
CA ILE A 94 -8.60 1.69 -1.34
C ILE A 94 -9.59 2.77 -0.89
N ALA A 95 -9.18 4.04 -0.88
CA ALA A 95 -10.04 5.16 -0.51
C ALA A 95 -11.27 5.28 -1.43
N GLN A 96 -11.07 5.10 -2.75
CA GLN A 96 -12.16 5.10 -3.73
C GLN A 96 -13.14 3.94 -3.49
N ALA A 97 -12.67 2.76 -3.08
CA ALA A 97 -13.54 1.63 -2.76
C ALA A 97 -14.47 1.95 -1.57
N TYR A 98 -13.97 2.61 -0.53
CA TYR A 98 -14.80 3.07 0.59
C TYR A 98 -15.84 4.11 0.16
N ASN A 99 -15.44 5.08 -0.67
CA ASN A 99 -16.38 6.06 -1.23
C ASN A 99 -17.42 5.40 -2.14
N LEU A 100 -17.03 4.38 -2.90
CA LEU A 100 -17.94 3.61 -3.74
C LEU A 100 -18.95 2.83 -2.89
N ASP A 101 -18.55 2.26 -1.76
CA ASP A 101 -19.49 1.60 -0.83
C ASP A 101 -20.53 2.59 -0.28
N LEU A 102 -20.10 3.81 0.08
CA LEU A 102 -21.01 4.86 0.52
C LEU A 102 -21.96 5.31 -0.60
N LEU A 103 -21.44 5.48 -1.82
CA LEU A 103 -22.24 5.79 -2.99
C LEU A 103 -23.28 4.69 -3.26
N VAL A 104 -22.87 3.42 -3.22
CA VAL A 104 -23.76 2.27 -3.42
C VAL A 104 -24.84 2.23 -2.34
N HIS A 105 -24.51 2.58 -1.09
CA HIS A 105 -25.50 2.68 -0.02
C HIS A 105 -26.59 3.72 -0.32
N HIS A 106 -26.18 4.95 -0.68
CA HIS A 106 -27.13 6.01 -1.04
C HIS A 106 -27.90 5.68 -2.32
N ALA A 107 -27.23 5.16 -3.34
CA ALA A 107 -27.86 4.75 -4.59
C ALA A 107 -28.91 3.67 -4.35
N ASN A 108 -28.65 2.67 -3.50
CA ASN A 108 -29.64 1.66 -3.13
C ASN A 108 -30.84 2.24 -2.38
N ALA A 109 -30.68 3.33 -1.63
CA ALA A 109 -31.82 4.01 -1.00
C ALA A 109 -32.76 4.61 -2.04
N GLN A 110 -32.20 5.23 -3.07
CA GLN A 110 -32.95 5.78 -4.20
C GLN A 110 -33.54 4.67 -5.08
N LEU A 111 -32.74 3.63 -5.36
CA LEU A 111 -33.15 2.50 -6.19
C LEU A 111 -34.36 1.77 -5.59
N ARG A 112 -34.45 1.62 -4.26
CA ARG A 112 -35.65 1.05 -3.61
C ARG A 112 -36.95 1.80 -3.88
N GLN A 113 -36.87 3.11 -4.16
CA GLN A 113 -38.03 3.94 -4.50
C GLN A 113 -38.37 3.85 -5.99
N LEU A 114 -37.35 3.68 -6.85
CA LEU A 114 -37.49 3.58 -8.30
C LEU A 114 -37.86 2.16 -8.77
N VAL A 115 -37.06 1.16 -8.37
CA VAL A 115 -37.20 -0.25 -8.75
C VAL A 115 -36.85 -1.15 -7.56
N ARG A 116 -37.83 -1.87 -7.02
CA ARG A 116 -37.61 -2.74 -5.86
C ARG A 116 -36.79 -3.99 -6.14
N ARG A 117 -36.83 -4.48 -7.39
CA ARG A 117 -36.20 -5.73 -7.84
C ARG A 117 -34.67 -5.70 -7.77
N TYR A 118 -34.05 -4.54 -7.99
CA TYR A 118 -32.59 -4.47 -8.13
C TYR A 118 -31.92 -3.82 -6.93
N ARG A 119 -30.75 -4.34 -6.58
CA ARG A 119 -29.83 -3.71 -5.63
C ARG A 119 -28.42 -3.68 -6.20
N LEU A 120 -27.74 -2.56 -6.05
CA LEU A 120 -26.34 -2.42 -6.41
C LEU A 120 -25.45 -3.02 -5.33
N LYS A 121 -24.38 -3.70 -5.76
CA LYS A 121 -23.34 -4.24 -4.88
C LYS A 121 -21.97 -4.04 -5.52
N ARG A 122 -20.98 -3.64 -4.74
CA ARG A 122 -19.60 -3.60 -5.22
C ARG A 122 -19.08 -5.03 -5.43
N GLY A 123 -18.48 -5.30 -6.59
CA GLY A 123 -18.02 -6.65 -6.94
C GLY A 123 -17.40 -6.77 -8.33
N GLY A 124 -16.84 -7.93 -8.65
CA GLY A 124 -16.10 -8.20 -9.89
C GLY A 124 -14.69 -7.60 -9.91
N SER A 125 -14.55 -6.34 -9.50
CA SER A 125 -13.26 -5.67 -9.28
C SER A 125 -13.33 -4.74 -8.06
N MET A 126 -12.19 -4.16 -7.66
CA MET A 126 -12.11 -3.28 -6.50
C MET A 126 -13.06 -2.07 -6.58
N LEU A 127 -13.29 -1.56 -7.79
CA LEU A 127 -14.19 -0.45 -8.10
C LEU A 127 -15.35 -0.86 -9.02
N GLY A 128 -15.61 -2.18 -9.12
CA GLY A 128 -16.64 -2.72 -9.99
C GLY A 128 -18.02 -2.72 -9.32
N LEU A 129 -19.07 -2.64 -10.13
CA LEU A 129 -20.46 -2.73 -9.68
C LEU A 129 -21.13 -3.96 -10.29
N LEU A 130 -21.90 -4.64 -9.46
CA LEU A 130 -22.79 -5.73 -9.81
C LEU A 130 -24.21 -5.35 -9.42
N VAL A 131 -25.17 -6.01 -10.05
CA VAL A 131 -26.59 -5.90 -9.73
C VAL A 131 -27.03 -7.21 -9.10
N MET A 132 -27.65 -7.12 -7.94
CA MET A 132 -28.35 -8.21 -7.28
C MET A 132 -29.81 -8.15 -7.70
N ASP A 133 -30.30 -9.24 -8.30
CA ASP A 133 -31.70 -9.40 -8.69
C ASP A 133 -32.45 -10.14 -7.58
N THR A 134 -33.28 -9.40 -6.84
CA THR A 134 -33.99 -9.95 -5.67
C THR A 134 -35.15 -10.86 -6.05
N GLU A 135 -35.62 -10.80 -7.30
CA GLU A 135 -36.68 -11.68 -7.80
C GLU A 135 -36.10 -13.00 -8.35
N MET A 136 -34.80 -13.03 -8.67
CA MET A 136 -34.06 -14.23 -9.09
C MET A 136 -33.22 -14.81 -7.94
N GLY A 137 -33.73 -14.77 -6.71
CA GLY A 137 -33.06 -15.38 -5.56
C GLY A 137 -31.73 -14.72 -5.18
N ASP A 138 -31.65 -13.40 -5.25
CA ASP A 138 -30.45 -12.59 -4.98
C ASP A 138 -29.26 -12.91 -5.90
N GLU A 139 -29.54 -13.30 -7.15
CA GLU A 139 -28.51 -13.55 -8.16
C GLU A 139 -27.67 -12.30 -8.44
N LEU A 140 -26.34 -12.44 -8.42
CA LEU A 140 -25.41 -11.37 -8.77
C LEU A 140 -25.07 -11.40 -10.26
N ARG A 141 -25.48 -10.35 -10.98
CA ARG A 141 -25.31 -10.20 -12.42
C ARG A 141 -24.47 -8.96 -12.73
N SER A 142 -23.89 -8.95 -13.93
CA SER A 142 -23.22 -7.76 -14.46
C SER A 142 -24.24 -6.66 -14.75
N VAL A 143 -23.88 -5.39 -14.51
CA VAL A 143 -24.67 -4.21 -14.91
C VAL A 143 -25.00 -4.19 -16.41
N HIS A 144 -24.16 -4.82 -17.24
CA HIS A 144 -24.36 -4.90 -18.69
C HIS A 144 -25.51 -5.83 -19.10
N SER A 145 -26.08 -6.58 -18.17
CA SER A 145 -27.16 -7.53 -18.43
C SER A 145 -28.57 -6.93 -18.25
N LEU A 146 -28.64 -5.67 -17.83
CA LEU A 146 -29.88 -4.92 -17.66
C LEU A 146 -30.43 -4.45 -19.02
N SER A 147 -31.75 -4.31 -19.11
CA SER A 147 -32.40 -3.66 -20.25
C SER A 147 -32.10 -2.15 -20.27
N GLY A 148 -32.47 -1.48 -21.37
CA GLY A 148 -32.25 -0.04 -21.53
C GLY A 148 -32.91 0.80 -20.43
N GLY A 149 -34.18 0.52 -20.09
CA GLY A 149 -34.91 1.22 -19.04
C GLY A 149 -34.34 0.94 -17.64
N GLU A 150 -33.96 -0.30 -17.35
CA GLU A 150 -33.36 -0.67 -16.06
C GLU A 150 -31.98 -0.04 -15.87
N THR A 151 -31.18 -0.02 -16.93
CA THR A 151 -29.87 0.66 -16.92
C THR A 151 -30.04 2.15 -16.63
N PHE A 152 -31.08 2.78 -17.20
CA PHE A 152 -31.39 4.18 -16.92
C PHE A 152 -31.78 4.39 -15.46
N LEU A 153 -32.68 3.59 -14.89
CA LEU A 153 -33.10 3.71 -13.49
C LEU A 153 -31.95 3.48 -12.50
N VAL A 154 -31.07 2.53 -12.80
CA VAL A 154 -29.85 2.29 -12.00
C VAL A 154 -28.88 3.46 -12.10
N SER A 155 -28.70 4.03 -13.28
CA SER A 155 -27.83 5.19 -13.51
C SER A 155 -28.39 6.45 -12.82
N LEU A 156 -29.71 6.64 -12.89
CA LEU A 156 -30.43 7.69 -12.18
C LEU A 156 -30.24 7.52 -10.66
N ALA A 157 -30.48 6.34 -10.10
CA ALA A 157 -30.27 6.07 -8.68
C ALA A 157 -28.84 6.37 -8.23
N LEU A 158 -27.83 6.05 -9.04
CA LEU A 158 -26.43 6.40 -8.80
C LEU A 158 -26.20 7.92 -8.82
N ALA A 159 -26.75 8.64 -9.79
CA ALA A 159 -26.65 10.09 -9.87
C ALA A 159 -27.30 10.79 -8.66
N LEU A 160 -28.49 10.33 -8.27
CA LEU A 160 -29.19 10.79 -7.06
C LEU A 160 -28.42 10.43 -5.78
N GLY A 161 -27.81 9.24 -5.73
CA GLY A 161 -26.96 8.80 -4.63
C GLY A 161 -25.70 9.65 -4.49
N LEU A 162 -25.06 9.99 -5.61
CA LEU A 162 -23.90 10.87 -5.66
C LEU A 162 -24.24 12.29 -5.22
N ALA A 163 -25.38 12.80 -5.69
CA ALA A 163 -25.92 14.07 -5.22
C ALA A 163 -26.11 14.04 -3.69
N SER A 164 -26.67 12.96 -3.14
CA SER A 164 -26.90 12.81 -1.69
C SER A 164 -25.59 12.70 -0.88
N MET A 165 -24.54 12.12 -1.45
CA MET A 165 -23.22 11.95 -0.80
C MET A 165 -22.40 13.24 -0.73
N ALA A 166 -22.77 14.25 -1.52
CA ALA A 166 -22.16 15.58 -1.59
C ALA A 166 -22.19 16.28 -0.20
N SER A 167 -21.10 16.18 0.56
CA SER A 167 -20.92 16.76 1.91
C SER A 167 -20.78 18.29 1.88
N SER A 168 -20.68 18.90 3.06
CA SER A 168 -20.40 20.32 3.30
C SER A 168 -19.21 20.90 2.51
N THR A 169 -18.23 20.09 2.12
CA THR A 169 -17.04 20.50 1.35
C THR A 169 -17.17 20.36 -0.17
N LEU A 170 -18.09 19.53 -0.66
CA LEU A 170 -18.33 19.30 -2.09
C LEU A 170 -19.83 19.25 -2.30
N ARG A 171 -20.47 20.40 -2.50
CA ARG A 171 -21.91 20.50 -2.78
C ARG A 171 -22.16 20.37 -4.28
N ILE A 172 -22.91 19.34 -4.68
CA ILE A 172 -23.45 19.23 -6.04
C ILE A 172 -24.76 20.02 -6.06
N GLU A 173 -24.69 21.25 -6.56
CA GLU A 173 -25.81 22.19 -6.60
C GLU A 173 -26.72 21.98 -7.82
N SER A 174 -26.16 21.45 -8.90
CA SER A 174 -26.86 21.24 -10.17
C SER A 174 -26.65 19.83 -10.70
N LEU A 175 -27.72 19.20 -11.17
CA LEU A 175 -27.73 17.89 -11.83
C LEU A 175 -28.37 18.03 -13.20
N PHE A 176 -27.69 17.58 -14.26
CA PHE A 176 -28.24 17.48 -15.60
C PHE A 176 -28.38 16.03 -15.99
N ILE A 177 -29.56 15.64 -16.49
CA ILE A 177 -29.87 14.30 -16.97
C ILE A 177 -30.26 14.42 -18.43
N ASP A 178 -29.56 13.68 -19.29
CA ASP A 178 -29.73 13.74 -20.73
C ASP A 178 -30.22 12.40 -21.28
N GLU A 179 -31.44 12.42 -21.85
CA GLU A 179 -32.12 11.29 -22.49
C GLU A 179 -32.29 10.05 -21.59
N GLY A 180 -33.01 9.04 -22.08
CA GLY A 180 -33.21 7.76 -21.36
C GLY A 180 -34.54 7.62 -20.63
N PHE A 181 -35.37 8.66 -20.58
CA PHE A 181 -36.75 8.55 -20.10
C PHE A 181 -37.68 7.83 -21.09
N GLY A 182 -37.38 7.89 -22.40
CA GLY A 182 -38.20 7.27 -23.44
C GLY A 182 -38.15 5.73 -23.49
N SER A 183 -37.22 5.12 -22.76
CA SER A 183 -37.14 3.65 -22.60
C SER A 183 -37.89 3.15 -21.36
N LEU A 184 -38.49 4.05 -20.58
CA LEU A 184 -39.27 3.72 -19.39
C LEU A 184 -40.73 3.49 -19.75
N ASP A 185 -41.35 2.53 -19.06
CA ASP A 185 -42.80 2.43 -19.03
C ASP A 185 -43.41 3.62 -18.22
N PRO A 186 -44.71 3.91 -18.40
CA PRO A 186 -45.35 5.06 -17.75
C PRO A 186 -45.26 5.06 -16.21
N GLU A 187 -45.28 3.89 -15.56
CA GLU A 187 -45.19 3.78 -14.10
C GLU A 187 -43.77 4.12 -13.62
N SER A 188 -42.76 3.54 -14.28
CA SER A 188 -41.34 3.85 -14.00
C SER A 188 -41.00 5.32 -14.27
N LEU A 189 -41.56 5.92 -15.32
CA LEU A 189 -41.39 7.34 -15.63
C LEU A 189 -41.94 8.22 -14.50
N GLN A 190 -43.13 7.90 -13.99
CA GLN A 190 -43.74 8.62 -12.89
C GLN A 190 -42.88 8.58 -11.62
N LEU A 191 -42.36 7.40 -11.25
CA LEU A 191 -41.47 7.24 -10.11
C LEU A 191 -40.14 8.00 -10.28
N ALA A 192 -39.57 7.99 -11.49
CA ALA A 192 -38.36 8.74 -11.80
C ALA A 192 -38.60 10.25 -11.60
N MET A 193 -39.72 10.77 -12.08
CA MET A 193 -40.08 12.17 -11.95
C MET A 193 -40.35 12.58 -10.49
N ASP A 194 -41.00 11.71 -9.69
CA ASP A 194 -41.19 11.94 -8.25
C ASP A 194 -39.86 12.04 -7.49
N ALA A 195 -38.87 11.22 -7.88
CA ALA A 195 -37.54 11.27 -7.28
C ALA A 195 -36.79 12.59 -7.64
N LEU A 196 -36.97 13.10 -8.86
CA LEU A 196 -36.39 14.37 -9.28
C LEU A 196 -37.00 15.57 -8.53
N ASP A 197 -38.32 15.57 -8.35
CA ASP A 197 -39.02 16.58 -7.55
C ASP A 197 -38.52 16.57 -6.10
N GLY A 198 -38.26 15.39 -5.55
CA GLY A 198 -37.65 15.22 -4.22
C GLY A 198 -36.27 15.87 -4.09
N LEU A 199 -35.44 15.86 -5.14
CA LEU A 199 -34.17 16.59 -5.15
C LEU A 199 -34.35 18.09 -5.28
N GLN A 200 -35.30 18.53 -6.11
CA GLN A 200 -35.62 19.95 -6.25
C GLN A 200 -36.07 20.54 -4.90
N ALA A 201 -36.92 19.81 -4.15
CA ALA A 201 -37.38 20.20 -2.82
C ALA A 201 -36.23 20.35 -1.80
N GLN A 202 -35.10 19.68 -2.02
CA GLN A 202 -33.88 19.82 -1.21
C GLN A 202 -33.02 21.04 -1.62
N GLY A 203 -33.52 21.89 -2.51
CA GLY A 203 -32.84 23.10 -2.98
C GLY A 203 -31.83 22.88 -4.10
N ARG A 204 -31.89 21.74 -4.80
CA ARG A 204 -30.98 21.42 -5.92
C ARG A 204 -31.60 21.83 -7.24
N LYS A 205 -30.76 22.28 -8.18
CA LYS A 205 -31.18 22.57 -9.56
C LYS A 205 -31.10 21.29 -10.38
N VAL A 206 -32.23 20.83 -10.89
CA VAL A 206 -32.29 19.64 -11.75
C VAL A 206 -32.68 20.10 -13.14
N GLY A 207 -31.83 19.82 -14.13
CA GLY A 207 -32.10 20.02 -15.55
C GLY A 207 -32.30 18.68 -16.24
N VAL A 208 -33.36 18.55 -17.02
CA VAL A 208 -33.67 17.32 -17.74
C VAL A 208 -33.80 17.62 -19.23
N ILE A 209 -33.16 16.79 -20.06
CA ILE A 209 -33.26 16.83 -21.51
C ILE A 209 -33.98 15.54 -21.94
N SER A 210 -35.14 15.69 -22.56
CA SER A 210 -35.98 14.57 -22.97
C SER A 210 -36.88 14.95 -24.13
N HIS A 211 -37.15 13.99 -25.01
CA HIS A 211 -38.14 14.10 -26.08
C HIS A 211 -39.53 13.55 -25.69
N VAL A 212 -39.68 13.02 -24.47
CA VAL A 212 -40.89 12.37 -23.97
C VAL A 212 -41.96 13.43 -23.66
N GLN A 213 -43.14 13.31 -24.30
CA GLN A 213 -44.20 14.32 -24.16
C GLN A 213 -44.80 14.32 -22.75
N GLU A 214 -44.92 13.15 -22.14
CA GLU A 214 -45.48 12.91 -20.82
C GLU A 214 -44.74 13.68 -19.72
N MET A 215 -43.46 14.05 -19.94
CA MET A 215 -42.69 14.87 -19.01
C MET A 215 -43.04 16.35 -19.06
N HIS A 216 -43.61 16.84 -20.17
CA HIS A 216 -43.91 18.26 -20.37
C HIS A 216 -44.99 18.75 -19.42
N GLU A 217 -45.92 17.90 -19.01
CA GLU A 217 -47.00 18.28 -18.09
C GLU A 217 -46.51 18.46 -16.66
N ARG A 218 -45.41 17.79 -16.29
CA ARG A 218 -44.84 17.81 -14.94
C ARG A 218 -43.81 18.91 -14.71
N ILE A 219 -43.06 19.29 -15.74
CA ILE A 219 -42.02 20.32 -15.66
C ILE A 219 -42.54 21.59 -16.35
N PRO A 220 -43.06 22.59 -15.60
CA PRO A 220 -43.66 23.78 -16.20
C PRO A 220 -42.64 24.68 -16.91
N VAL A 221 -41.46 24.87 -16.32
CA VAL A 221 -40.40 25.70 -16.89
C VAL A 221 -39.64 24.90 -17.95
N GLN A 222 -39.73 25.32 -19.21
CA GLN A 222 -39.21 24.56 -20.34
C GLN A 222 -38.33 25.42 -21.24
N ILE A 223 -37.28 24.79 -21.78
CA ILE A 223 -36.49 25.35 -22.88
C ILE A 223 -36.82 24.54 -24.12
N LYS A 224 -37.66 25.09 -24.99
CA LYS A 224 -38.14 24.43 -26.21
C LYS A 224 -37.16 24.71 -27.35
N VAL A 225 -36.64 23.64 -27.95
CA VAL A 225 -35.75 23.72 -29.12
C VAL A 225 -36.56 23.43 -30.38
N ARG A 226 -36.70 24.42 -31.27
CA ARG A 226 -37.41 24.29 -32.56
C ARG A 226 -36.42 24.27 -33.72
N ARG A 227 -36.48 23.24 -34.57
CA ARG A 227 -35.68 23.16 -35.81
C ARG A 227 -36.25 24.12 -36.87
N GLN A 228 -35.39 24.93 -37.51
CA GLN A 228 -35.80 25.92 -38.51
C GLN A 228 -35.46 25.52 -39.97
N GLY A 229 -34.80 24.37 -40.17
CA GLY A 229 -34.29 23.93 -41.48
C GLY A 229 -32.81 24.31 -41.68
N ASN A 230 -32.15 23.76 -42.71
CA ASN A 230 -30.74 24.00 -43.04
C ASN A 230 -29.75 23.80 -41.87
N GLY A 231 -30.04 22.90 -40.94
CA GLY A 231 -29.20 22.66 -39.75
C GLY A 231 -29.32 23.72 -38.65
N LEU A 232 -30.20 24.72 -38.81
CA LEU A 232 -30.42 25.76 -37.81
C LEU A 232 -31.51 25.36 -36.81
N SER A 233 -31.34 25.79 -35.57
CA SER A 233 -32.30 25.61 -34.48
C SER A 233 -32.49 26.91 -33.71
N THR A 234 -33.67 27.10 -33.15
CA THR A 234 -34.01 28.23 -32.27
C THR A 234 -34.48 27.75 -30.93
N ILE A 235 -34.28 28.58 -29.92
CA ILE A 235 -34.61 28.27 -28.53
C ILE A 235 -35.68 29.26 -28.06
N GLU A 236 -36.70 28.75 -27.40
CA GLU A 236 -37.78 29.52 -26.79
C GLU A 236 -37.95 29.06 -25.33
N VAL A 237 -38.01 30.00 -24.39
CA VAL A 237 -38.27 29.69 -22.98
C VAL A 237 -39.78 29.70 -22.78
N GLY A 238 -40.35 28.51 -22.52
CA GLY A 238 -41.73 28.36 -22.11
C GLY A 238 -41.84 28.55 -20.60
N ASN A 239 -42.69 29.49 -20.18
CA ASN A 239 -43.14 29.65 -18.79
C ASN A 239 -44.36 28.78 -18.51
#